data_AF-A0A5N8YQF0-F1
#
_entry.id   AF-A0A5N8YQF0-F1
#
_cell.length_a   1.000
_cell.length_b   1.000
_cell.length_c   1.000
_cell.angle_alpha   90.00
_cell.angle_beta   90.00
_cell.angle_gamma   90.00
#
_symmetry.space_group_name_H-M   'P 1'
#
loop_
_entity.id
_entity.type
_entity.pdbx_description
1 polymer ?
#
loop_
_entity_poly.entity_id
_entity_poly.type
_entity_poly.pdbx_seq_one_letter_code
_entity_poly.pdbx_strand_id
1 'polypeptide(L)'
;MELGYFTMPLHPPGSNITKTMDDDLEQLVFLDNLNHKEAWIGEHFTSQWENIWIVGDPDEVATKIRDLHQEVGGFGVLLAMGHEWSPLDKWQKSMELLATEVLPKAADLKY
;
A
#
# COMPACT_ATOMS: atom_id res chain seq x y z
N MET A 1 19.57 -6.15 19.54
CA MET A 1 18.30 -6.63 18.93
C MET A 1 17.76 -5.48 18.12
N GLU A 2 17.42 -5.72 16.86
CA GLU A 2 16.90 -4.70 15.95
C GLU A 2 15.38 -4.66 16.02
N LEU A 3 14.80 -3.45 15.92
CA LEU A 3 13.37 -3.23 16.09
C LEU A 3 12.79 -2.67 14.78
N GLY A 4 11.81 -3.36 14.22
CA GLY A 4 11.02 -2.90 13.07
C GLY A 4 9.59 -2.53 13.50
N TYR A 5 8.87 -1.82 12.64
CA TYR A 5 7.50 -1.38 12.87
C TYR A 5 6.59 -1.77 11.70
N PHE A 6 5.40 -2.29 11.99
CA PHE A 6 4.39 -2.58 10.98
C PHE A 6 3.07 -1.96 11.43
N THR A 7 2.44 -1.19 10.55
CA THR A 7 1.17 -0.51 10.85
C THR A 7 0.21 -0.56 9.68
N MET A 8 -1.07 -0.43 10.01
CA MET A 8 -2.15 -0.22 9.06
C MET A 8 -2.58 1.25 9.23
N PRO A 9 -2.59 2.07 8.17
CA PRO A 9 -2.99 3.47 8.25
C PRO A 9 -4.52 3.55 8.31
N LEU A 10 -5.07 3.12 9.45
CA LEU A 10 -6.50 3.10 9.72
C LEU A 10 -6.94 4.47 10.20
N HIS A 11 -7.51 5.23 9.28
CA HIS A 11 -8.07 6.57 9.50
C HIS A 11 -9.60 6.53 9.48
N PRO A 12 -10.30 7.32 10.32
CA PRO A 12 -11.76 7.34 10.31
C PRO A 12 -12.33 7.67 8.91
N PRO A 13 -13.43 7.02 8.48
CA PRO A 13 -14.05 7.33 7.20
C PRO A 13 -14.39 8.81 7.04
N GLY A 14 -14.03 9.39 5.89
CA GLY A 14 -14.20 10.82 5.61
C GLY A 14 -13.03 11.72 6.04
N SER A 15 -11.93 11.13 6.53
CA SER A 15 -10.68 11.85 6.78
C SER A 15 -10.10 12.43 5.49
N ASN A 16 -9.33 13.52 5.61
CA ASN A 16 -8.66 14.14 4.47
C ASN A 16 -7.43 13.29 4.09
N ILE A 17 -7.48 12.70 2.90
CA ILE A 17 -6.46 11.79 2.35
C ILE A 17 -5.05 12.40 2.38
N THR A 18 -4.90 13.65 1.96
CA THR A 18 -3.57 14.30 1.94
C THR A 18 -3.03 14.43 3.35
N LYS A 19 -3.87 14.88 4.29
CA LYS A 19 -3.47 15.05 5.68
C LYS A 19 -3.07 13.72 6.32
N THR A 20 -3.83 12.67 6.08
CA THR A 20 -3.56 11.36 6.70
C THR A 20 -2.29 10.72 6.14
N MET A 21 -1.99 10.92 4.84
CA MET A 21 -0.67 10.56 4.29
C MET A 21 0.46 11.35 4.94
N ASP A 22 0.29 12.65 5.18
CA ASP A 22 1.27 13.45 5.92
C ASP A 22 1.46 12.92 7.35
N ASP A 23 0.38 12.59 8.05
CA ASP A 23 0.40 12.05 9.42
C ASP A 23 1.11 10.69 9.47
N ASP A 24 0.90 9.83 8.47
CA ASP A 24 1.57 8.53 8.34
C ASP A 24 3.08 8.70 8.05
N LEU A 25 3.47 9.67 7.22
CA LEU A 25 4.87 10.02 6.99
C LEU A 25 5.54 10.60 8.25
N GLU A 26 4.86 11.47 9.00
CA GLU A 26 5.37 11.99 10.28
C GLU A 26 5.62 10.86 11.30
N GLN A 27 4.75 9.84 11.31
CA GLN A 27 4.96 8.64 12.14
C GLN A 27 6.24 7.90 11.74
N LEU A 28 6.52 7.73 10.44
CA LEU A 28 7.77 7.11 9.98
C LEU A 28 9.01 7.91 10.39
N VAL A 29 8.95 9.24 10.26
CA VAL A 29 10.03 10.14 10.70
C VAL A 29 10.26 10.00 12.21
N PHE A 30 9.20 9.91 13.00
CA PHE A 30 9.33 9.68 14.44
C PHE A 30 9.99 8.32 14.75
N LEU A 31 9.61 7.25 14.05
CA LEU A 31 10.19 5.91 14.24
C LEU A 31 11.66 5.85 13.85
N ASP A 32 12.05 6.54 12.76
CA ASP A 32 13.44 6.67 12.32
C ASP A 32 14.29 7.37 13.40
N ASN A 33 13.79 8.46 13.99
CA ASN A 33 14.44 9.15 15.10
C ASN A 33 14.62 8.26 16.36
N LEU A 34 13.81 7.20 16.51
CA LEU A 34 13.95 6.20 17.56
C LEU A 34 14.89 5.04 17.19
N ASN A 35 15.54 5.08 16.02
CA ASN A 35 16.40 4.04 15.48
C ASN A 35 15.68 2.73 15.14
N HIS A 36 14.40 2.78 14.75
CA HIS A 36 13.78 1.62 14.10
C HIS A 36 14.52 1.29 12.81
N LYS A 37 14.67 0.01 12.48
CA LYS A 37 15.45 -0.44 11.32
C LYS A 37 14.65 -0.52 10.04
N GLU A 38 13.37 -0.80 10.16
CA GLU A 38 12.45 -0.88 9.03
C GLU A 38 11.05 -0.52 9.51
N ALA A 39 10.26 0.07 8.62
CA ALA A 39 8.86 0.34 8.84
C ALA A 39 8.07 -0.08 7.61
N TRP A 40 6.94 -0.75 7.85
CA TRP A 40 6.05 -1.25 6.83
C TRP A 40 4.67 -0.66 7.07
N ILE A 41 4.18 0.16 6.14
CA ILE A 41 2.80 0.61 6.12
C ILE A 41 2.05 -0.31 5.18
N GLY A 42 1.01 -0.93 5.71
CA GLY A 42 0.24 -1.89 4.99
C GLY A 42 -1.15 -1.36 4.67
N GLU A 43 -1.49 -1.30 3.38
CA GLU A 43 -2.80 -0.83 2.89
C GLU A 43 -3.75 -2.00 2.56
N HIS A 44 -5.04 -1.78 2.79
CA HIS A 44 -6.20 -2.63 2.57
C HIS A 44 -7.05 -1.99 1.51
N PHE A 45 -6.95 -2.57 0.32
CA PHE A 45 -7.65 -2.13 -0.87
C PHE A 45 -9.18 -2.12 -0.73
N THR A 46 -9.77 -2.73 0.31
CA THR A 46 -11.22 -2.88 0.50
C THR A 46 -11.80 -2.25 1.76
N SER A 47 -11.01 -1.52 2.57
CA SER A 47 -11.49 -0.93 3.83
C SER A 47 -11.83 0.56 3.68
N GLN A 48 -12.98 0.99 4.20
CA GLN A 48 -13.35 2.42 4.26
C GLN A 48 -12.49 3.26 5.20
N TRP A 49 -11.63 2.61 5.98
CA TRP A 49 -10.72 3.27 6.92
C TRP A 49 -9.39 3.66 6.28
N GLU A 50 -9.18 3.41 5.00
CA GLU A 50 -7.91 3.67 4.36
C GLU A 50 -8.05 4.61 3.17
N ASN A 51 -7.00 5.40 2.98
CA ASN A 51 -7.05 6.61 2.16
C ASN A 51 -6.73 6.33 0.68
N ILE A 52 -6.14 5.17 0.37
CA ILE A 52 -5.64 4.85 -0.97
C ILE A 52 -6.28 3.55 -1.47
N TRP A 53 -7.34 3.70 -2.28
CA TRP A 53 -8.04 2.55 -2.85
C TRP A 53 -7.43 2.11 -4.18
N ILE A 54 -6.48 1.17 -4.14
CA ILE A 54 -5.97 0.49 -5.35
C ILE A 54 -6.86 -0.71 -5.72
N VAL A 55 -8.08 -0.40 -6.15
CA VAL A 55 -9.05 -1.37 -6.69
C VAL A 55 -9.51 -0.93 -8.06
N GLY A 56 -9.71 -1.89 -8.95
CA GLY A 56 -10.16 -1.67 -10.31
C GLY A 56 -9.91 -2.90 -11.17
N ASP A 57 -9.99 -2.72 -12.48
CA ASP A 57 -9.41 -3.67 -13.42
C ASP A 57 -7.86 -3.60 -13.42
N PRO A 58 -7.16 -4.53 -14.09
CA PRO A 58 -5.70 -4.55 -14.08
C PRO A 58 -5.02 -3.29 -14.63
N ASP A 59 -5.65 -2.55 -15.54
CA ASP A 59 -5.09 -1.30 -16.09
C ASP A 59 -5.25 -0.14 -15.10
N GLU A 60 -6.42 -0.04 -14.46
CA GLU A 60 -6.69 0.93 -13.41
C GLU A 60 -5.76 0.73 -12.20
N VAL A 61 -5.60 -0.52 -11.75
CA VAL A 61 -4.71 -0.86 -10.63
C VAL A 61 -3.26 -0.51 -10.95
N ALA A 62 -2.78 -0.84 -12.17
CA ALA A 62 -1.41 -0.50 -12.58
C ALA A 62 -1.18 1.02 -12.63
N THR A 63 -2.17 1.78 -13.10
CA THR A 63 -2.10 3.25 -13.13
C THR A 63 -2.00 3.82 -11.71
N LYS A 64 -2.87 3.38 -10.80
CA LYS A 64 -2.85 3.82 -9.40
C LYS A 64 -1.53 3.49 -8.68
N ILE A 65 -0.92 2.34 -8.96
CA ILE A 65 0.40 1.98 -8.42
C ILE A 65 1.47 2.95 -8.91
N ARG A 66 1.43 3.33 -10.19
CA ARG A 66 2.38 4.29 -10.77
C ARG A 66 2.21 5.69 -10.18
N ASP A 67 0.97 6.15 -10.04
CA ASP A 67 0.66 7.44 -9.44
C ASP A 67 1.18 7.49 -8.00
N LEU A 68 0.89 6.45 -7.20
CA LEU A 68 1.43 6.33 -5.84
C LEU A 68 2.96 6.34 -5.83
N HIS A 69 3.59 5.55 -6.70
CA HIS A 69 5.05 5.50 -6.81
C HIS A 69 5.64 6.87 -7.15
N GLN A 70 4.98 7.67 -7.98
CA GLN A 70 5.40 9.03 -8.31
C GLN A 70 5.20 9.99 -7.12
N GLU A 71 4.06 9.92 -6.43
CA GLU A 71 3.71 10.81 -5.32
C GLU A 71 4.64 10.64 -4.12
N VAL A 72 5.03 9.41 -3.78
CA VAL A 72 5.87 9.11 -2.62
C VAL A 72 7.38 9.14 -2.93
N GLY A 73 7.76 9.36 -4.19
CA GLY A 73 9.17 9.39 -4.62
C GLY A 73 9.80 8.02 -4.88
N GLY A 74 8.99 6.96 -4.95
CA GLY A 74 9.36 5.62 -5.38
C GLY A 74 9.51 4.60 -4.26
N PHE A 75 9.39 3.32 -4.61
CA PHE A 75 9.58 2.18 -3.70
C PHE A 75 10.04 0.92 -4.45
N GLY A 76 10.86 0.09 -3.80
CA GLY A 76 11.39 -1.14 -4.41
C GLY A 76 10.50 -2.39 -4.26
N VAL A 77 9.56 -2.37 -3.32
CA VAL A 77 8.69 -3.52 -3.01
C VAL A 77 7.27 -3.03 -2.75
N LEU A 78 6.30 -3.60 -3.48
CA LEU A 78 4.88 -3.46 -3.17
C LEU A 78 4.46 -4.63 -2.28
N LEU A 79 4.12 -4.36 -1.02
CA LEU A 79 3.62 -5.37 -0.10
C LEU A 79 2.08 -5.46 -0.24
N ALA A 80 1.59 -6.51 -0.91
CA ALA A 80 0.16 -6.79 -0.99
C ALA A 80 -0.31 -7.45 0.31
N MET A 81 -1.31 -6.84 0.97
CA MET A 81 -1.86 -7.37 2.22
C MET A 81 -3.27 -7.88 2.05
N GLY A 82 -3.58 -8.99 2.75
CA GLY A 82 -4.90 -9.60 2.75
C GLY A 82 -5.39 -9.80 4.18
N HIS A 83 -6.62 -9.35 4.45
CA HIS A 83 -7.32 -9.58 5.72
C HIS A 83 -8.23 -10.80 5.69
N GLU A 84 -9.01 -10.89 4.62
CA GLU A 84 -10.05 -11.91 4.45
C GLU A 84 -9.88 -12.55 3.08
N TRP A 85 -9.93 -13.88 3.08
CA TRP A 85 -9.72 -14.75 1.94
C TRP A 85 -11.05 -15.29 1.42
N SER A 86 -12.16 -15.03 2.11
CA SER A 86 -13.50 -15.39 1.67
C SER A 86 -14.17 -14.28 0.83
N PRO A 87 -14.75 -14.60 -0.35
CA PRO A 87 -14.76 -15.91 -0.99
C PRO A 87 -13.42 -16.22 -1.71
N LEU A 88 -12.93 -17.44 -1.52
CA LEU A 88 -11.57 -17.88 -1.90
C LEU A 88 -11.27 -17.74 -3.38
N ASP A 89 -12.21 -18.10 -4.24
CA ASP A 89 -12.07 -18.04 -5.69
C ASP A 89 -11.81 -16.61 -6.18
N LYS A 90 -12.49 -15.63 -5.59
CA LYS A 90 -12.30 -14.21 -5.93
C LYS A 90 -10.97 -13.68 -5.43
N TRP A 91 -10.58 -14.03 -4.20
CA TRP A 91 -9.29 -13.62 -3.65
C TRP A 91 -8.15 -14.19 -4.49
N GLN A 92 -8.19 -15.49 -4.80
CA GLN A 92 -7.18 -16.15 -5.66
C GLN A 92 -7.10 -15.47 -7.03
N LYS A 93 -8.26 -15.22 -7.66
CA LYS A 93 -8.29 -14.55 -8.96
C LYS A 93 -7.68 -13.15 -8.90
N SER A 94 -7.95 -12.39 -7.84
CA SER A 94 -7.36 -11.07 -7.63
C SER A 94 -5.83 -11.13 -7.52
N MET A 95 -5.30 -12.06 -6.71
CA MET A 95 -3.85 -12.24 -6.55
C MET A 95 -3.18 -12.72 -7.85
N GLU A 96 -3.83 -13.59 -8.62
CA GLU A 96 -3.35 -14.00 -9.95
C GLU A 96 -3.27 -12.81 -10.92
N LEU A 97 -4.31 -11.98 -10.99
CA LEU A 97 -4.33 -10.80 -11.86
C LEU A 97 -3.27 -9.78 -11.43
N LEU A 98 -3.09 -9.58 -10.13
CA LEU A 98 -2.03 -8.72 -9.60
C LEU A 98 -0.65 -9.20 -10.10
N ALA A 99 -0.36 -10.50 -9.96
CA ALA A 99 0.93 -11.06 -10.35
C ALA A 99 1.15 -11.12 -11.86
N THR A 100 0.12 -11.47 -12.64
CA THR A 100 0.26 -11.81 -14.06
C THR A 100 -0.11 -10.68 -15.02
N GLU A 101 -0.93 -9.72 -14.59
CA GLU A 101 -1.40 -8.62 -15.44
C GLU A 101 -0.96 -7.24 -14.93
N VAL A 102 -0.93 -7.01 -13.61
CA VAL A 102 -0.62 -5.69 -13.05
C VAL A 102 0.89 -5.48 -12.91
N LEU A 103 1.61 -6.37 -12.21
CA LEU A 103 3.04 -6.20 -11.96
C LEU A 103 3.88 -6.06 -13.25
N PRO A 104 3.64 -6.82 -14.34
CA PRO A 104 4.35 -6.61 -15.60
C PRO A 104 4.15 -5.21 -16.19
N LYS A 105 2.98 -4.60 -15.98
CA LYS A 105 2.66 -3.24 -16.43
C LYS A 105 3.31 -2.15 -15.57
N ALA A 106 3.97 -2.49 -14.46
CA ALA A 106 4.69 -1.55 -13.61
C ALA A 106 6.19 -1.89 -13.47
N ALA A 107 6.69 -2.89 -14.22
CA ALA A 107 8.04 -3.42 -14.09
C ALA A 107 9.17 -2.45 -14.51
N ASP A 108 8.83 -1.36 -15.20
CA ASP A 108 9.73 -0.28 -15.59
C ASP A 108 9.98 0.75 -14.47
N LEU A 109 9.18 0.72 -13.39
CA LEU A 109 9.38 1.61 -12.23
C LEU A 109 10.72 1.28 -11.55
N LYS A 110 11.45 2.33 -11.17
CA LYS A 110 12.76 2.24 -10.52
C LYS A 110 12.77 3.05 -9.23
N TYR A 111 13.52 2.54 -8.25
CA TYR A 111 13.90 3.23 -7.02
C TYR A 111 15.30 3.82 -7.16
#